data_AF-A0A925JZX8-F1
#
_entry.id   AF-A0A925JZX8-F1
#
_cell.length_a   1.000
_cell.length_b   1.000
_cell.length_c   1.000
_cell.angle_alpha   90.00
_cell.angle_beta   90.00
_cell.angle_gamma   90.00
#
_symmetry.space_group_name_H-M   'P 1'
#
loop_
_entity.id
_entity.type
_entity.pdbx_description
1 polymer ?
#
loop_
_entity_poly.entity_id
_entity_poly.type
_entity_poly.pdbx_seq_one_letter_code
_entity_poly.pdbx_strand_id
1 'polypeptide(L)'
;MFNREGIRYDEHESFHQLKQSQISAVPISAKSIESDIKTLRDEILRHEELYHVHDRPEISDVEYDALVERLRLLEDENPEYRTPDSPTMRVGGRPAVGFEQHVHRRPMLSLENSYNIEDLR
;
A
#
# COMPACT_ATOMS: atom_id res chain seq x y z
N MET A 1 71.68 6.66 -13.44
CA MET A 1 71.13 5.28 -13.60
C MET A 1 70.96 4.69 -12.21
N PHE A 2 69.89 3.88 -12.00
CA PHE A 2 69.42 3.23 -10.76
C PHE A 2 68.26 3.92 -9.98
N ASN A 3 67.03 3.61 -10.42
CA ASN A 3 65.83 3.07 -9.70
C ASN A 3 65.50 3.66 -8.31
N ARG A 4 64.40 4.41 -8.08
CA ARG A 4 62.95 4.06 -8.04
C ARG A 4 62.63 2.67 -7.47
N GLU A 5 62.00 2.68 -6.29
CA GLU A 5 60.75 1.97 -5.90
C GLU A 5 60.79 1.74 -4.38
N GLY A 6 60.08 2.58 -3.64
CA GLY A 6 59.92 2.49 -2.19
C GLY A 6 58.82 1.51 -1.85
N ILE A 7 59.20 0.35 -1.34
CA ILE A 7 58.30 -0.64 -0.77
C ILE A 7 57.98 -0.23 0.67
N ARG A 8 56.70 0.01 0.97
CA ARG A 8 56.15 -0.19 2.31
C ARG A 8 54.91 -1.06 2.18
N TYR A 9 55.03 -2.27 2.71
CA TYR A 9 53.90 -3.12 3.05
C TYR A 9 53.29 -2.58 4.34
N ASP A 10 51.97 -2.41 4.36
CA ASP A 10 51.22 -2.51 5.59
C ASP A 10 50.07 -3.50 5.35
N GLU A 11 49.91 -4.36 6.33
CA GLU A 11 49.27 -5.66 6.23
C GLU A 11 47.75 -5.60 6.56
N HIS A 12 47.06 -6.69 6.19
CA HIS A 12 45.74 -7.14 6.68
C HIS A 12 44.53 -6.41 6.05
N GLU A 13 43.59 -7.06 5.35
CA GLU A 13 43.04 -8.38 5.54
C GLU A 13 42.72 -9.11 4.22
N SER A 14 43.08 -10.39 4.20
CA SER A 14 42.42 -11.40 3.37
C SER A 14 40.94 -11.46 3.78
N PHE A 15 40.01 -11.59 2.83
CA PHE A 15 38.99 -12.65 2.85
C PHE A 15 38.21 -12.64 1.53
N HIS A 16 38.31 -13.76 0.82
CA HIS A 16 37.37 -14.26 -0.21
C HIS A 16 37.30 -13.58 -1.57
N GLN A 17 38.30 -13.95 -2.36
CA GLN A 17 38.13 -14.27 -3.76
C GLN A 17 37.04 -15.34 -4.02
N LEU A 18 36.38 -15.19 -5.19
CA LEU A 18 35.60 -16.17 -5.95
C LEU A 18 34.19 -16.52 -5.44
N LYS A 19 33.16 -16.05 -6.16
CA LYS A 19 32.47 -16.85 -7.20
C LYS A 19 31.23 -16.13 -7.72
N GLN A 20 31.12 -16.15 -9.05
CA GLN A 20 29.93 -16.57 -9.79
C GLN A 20 28.64 -15.87 -9.37
N SER A 21 28.11 -15.02 -10.24
CA SER A 21 27.20 -15.47 -11.30
C SER A 21 25.89 -14.76 -11.02
N GLN A 22 25.22 -14.32 -12.09
CA GLN A 22 23.76 -14.40 -12.19
C GLN A 22 23.02 -14.45 -10.85
N ILE A 23 22.65 -13.29 -10.35
CA ILE A 23 21.33 -13.10 -9.75
C ILE A 23 20.71 -12.06 -10.69
N SER A 24 20.09 -12.41 -11.82
CA SER A 24 18.88 -13.22 -11.91
C SER A 24 17.94 -13.00 -10.73
N ALA A 25 17.40 -11.79 -10.67
CA ALA A 25 16.09 -11.56 -10.11
C ALA A 25 15.30 -10.67 -11.08
N VAL A 26 14.95 -11.22 -12.24
CA VAL A 26 13.56 -11.02 -12.68
C VAL A 26 12.75 -11.72 -11.59
N PRO A 27 12.06 -11.02 -10.67
CA PRO A 27 10.60 -11.16 -10.64
C PRO A 27 9.84 -10.07 -9.83
N ILE A 28 8.91 -9.36 -10.45
CA ILE A 28 7.50 -9.46 -10.02
C ILE A 28 6.73 -9.61 -11.32
N SER A 29 5.99 -10.71 -11.42
CA SER A 29 5.11 -10.96 -12.56
C SER A 29 4.08 -9.83 -12.69
N ALA A 30 4.31 -8.94 -13.66
CA ALA A 30 3.34 -8.31 -14.55
C ALA A 30 2.03 -7.72 -13.98
N LYS A 31 2.04 -7.17 -12.76
CA LYS A 31 1.30 -5.95 -12.41
C LYS A 31 2.21 -5.10 -11.51
N SER A 32 2.33 -3.82 -11.82
CA SER A 32 3.00 -2.85 -10.93
C SER A 32 2.19 -2.75 -9.63
N ILE A 33 2.83 -2.51 -8.49
CA ILE A 33 2.13 -2.22 -7.22
C ILE A 33 1.09 -1.11 -7.41
N GLU A 34 1.44 -0.08 -8.20
CA GLU A 34 0.53 0.98 -8.63
C GLU A 34 -0.70 0.43 -9.36
N SER A 35 -0.52 -0.56 -10.24
CA SER A 35 -1.61 -1.20 -10.99
C SER A 35 -2.51 -2.02 -10.08
N ASP A 36 -1.96 -2.65 -9.04
CA ASP A 36 -2.74 -3.43 -8.08
C ASP A 36 -3.56 -2.50 -7.19
N ILE A 37 -2.95 -1.44 -6.65
CA ILE A 37 -3.63 -0.38 -5.89
C ILE A 37 -4.75 0.22 -6.74
N LYS A 38 -4.48 0.56 -8.00
CA LYS A 38 -5.49 1.09 -8.91
C LYS A 38 -6.64 0.09 -9.14
N THR A 39 -6.32 -1.17 -9.39
CA THR A 39 -7.34 -2.22 -9.59
C THR A 39 -8.24 -2.34 -8.36
N LEU A 40 -7.65 -2.38 -7.17
CA LEU A 40 -8.41 -2.47 -5.92
C LEU A 40 -9.28 -1.24 -5.68
N ARG A 41 -8.77 -0.04 -5.96
CA ARG A 41 -9.57 1.19 -5.88
C ARG A 41 -10.78 1.15 -6.81
N ASP A 42 -10.56 0.77 -8.07
CA ASP A 42 -11.63 0.70 -9.07
C ASP A 42 -12.68 -0.35 -8.67
N GLU A 43 -12.25 -1.50 -8.13
CA GLU A 43 -13.13 -2.56 -7.64
C GLU A 43 -13.95 -2.12 -6.43
N ILE A 44 -13.32 -1.52 -5.43
CA ILE A 44 -14.00 -0.99 -4.22
C ILE A 44 -15.03 0.07 -4.62
N LEU A 45 -14.66 1.03 -5.48
CA LEU A 45 -15.57 2.08 -5.94
C LEU A 45 -16.80 1.52 -6.68
N ARG A 46 -16.59 0.49 -7.50
CA ARG A 46 -17.68 -0.20 -8.20
C ARG A 46 -18.64 -0.87 -7.20
N HIS A 47 -18.10 -1.51 -6.17
CA HIS A 47 -18.92 -2.13 -5.13
C HIS A 47 -19.64 -1.11 -4.24
N GLU A 48 -19.00 0.02 -3.91
CA GLU A 48 -19.67 1.13 -3.23
C GLU A 48 -20.85 1.68 -4.05
N GLU A 49 -20.68 1.87 -5.36
CA GLU A 49 -21.75 2.35 -6.25
C GLU A 49 -22.90 1.34 -6.30
N LEU A 50 -22.59 0.06 -6.45
CA LEU A 50 -23.59 -1.01 -6.45
C LEU A 50 -24.38 -1.06 -5.13
N TYR A 51 -23.70 -0.89 -4.00
CA TYR A 51 -24.31 -0.90 -2.68
C TYR A 51 -25.14 0.37 -2.42
N HIS A 52 -24.56 1.56 -2.58
CA HIS A 52 -25.19 2.82 -2.18
C HIS A 52 -26.13 3.43 -3.22
N VAL A 53 -25.87 3.24 -4.51
CA VAL A 53 -26.63 3.89 -5.60
C VAL A 53 -27.64 2.93 -6.21
N HIS A 54 -27.24 1.68 -6.42
CA HIS A 54 -28.06 0.71 -7.14
C HIS A 54 -28.84 -0.24 -6.24
N ASP A 55 -28.55 -0.30 -4.94
CA ASP A 55 -29.15 -1.25 -3.98
C ASP A 55 -29.05 -2.71 -4.49
N ARG A 56 -27.91 -3.02 -5.13
CA ARG A 56 -27.62 -4.30 -5.78
C ARG A 56 -26.19 -4.77 -5.46
N PRO A 57 -25.88 -5.04 -4.19
CA PRO A 57 -24.57 -5.56 -3.81
C PRO A 57 -24.28 -6.89 -4.51
N GLU A 58 -23.08 -7.01 -5.07
CA GLU A 58 -22.61 -8.24 -5.71
C GLU A 58 -21.75 -9.11 -4.78
N ILE A 59 -21.18 -8.52 -3.73
CA ILE A 59 -20.35 -9.18 -2.73
C ILE A 59 -20.92 -8.93 -1.34
N SER A 60 -20.57 -9.80 -0.41
CA SER A 60 -20.89 -9.64 1.01
C SER A 60 -20.05 -8.55 1.67
N ASP A 61 -20.53 -8.04 2.81
CA ASP A 61 -19.80 -7.05 3.61
C ASP A 61 -18.38 -7.53 3.98
N VAL A 62 -18.23 -8.82 4.32
CA VAL A 62 -16.93 -9.42 4.66
C VAL A 62 -15.95 -9.41 3.47
N GLU A 63 -16.45 -9.68 2.26
CA GLU A 63 -15.63 -9.62 1.05
C GLU A 63 -15.22 -8.19 0.72
N TYR A 64 -16.15 -7.24 0.90
CA TYR A 64 -15.85 -5.81 0.74
C TYR A 64 -14.79 -5.34 1.74
N ASP A 65 -14.95 -5.69 3.01
CA ASP A 65 -14.00 -5.36 4.07
C ASP A 65 -12.60 -5.94 3.78
N ALA A 66 -12.53 -7.16 3.24
CA ALA A 66 -11.27 -7.78 2.83
C ALA A 66 -10.58 -7.02 1.67
N LEU A 67 -11.35 -6.48 0.71
CA LEU A 67 -10.80 -5.64 -0.37
C LEU A 67 -10.24 -4.34 0.18
N VAL A 68 -10.98 -3.68 1.07
CA VAL A 68 -10.57 -2.42 1.72
C VAL A 68 -9.32 -2.63 2.56
N GLU A 69 -9.27 -3.69 3.36
CA GLU A 69 -8.10 -4.02 4.19
C GLU A 69 -6.87 -4.31 3.33
N ARG A 70 -7.04 -5.05 2.23
CA ARG A 70 -5.94 -5.28 1.28
C ARG A 70 -5.42 -3.98 0.68
N LEU A 71 -6.30 -3.06 0.28
CA LEU A 71 -5.90 -1.75 -0.23
C LEU A 71 -5.15 -0.95 0.85
N ARG A 72 -5.65 -0.98 2.09
CA ARG A 72 -5.03 -0.30 3.22
C ARG A 72 -3.61 -0.80 3.50
N LEU A 73 -3.40 -2.12 3.53
CA LEU A 73 -2.07 -2.71 3.71
C LEU A 73 -1.10 -2.27 2.61
N LEU A 74 -1.54 -2.25 1.36
CA LEU A 74 -0.70 -1.80 0.24
C LEU A 74 -0.36 -0.31 0.32
N GLU A 75 -1.29 0.53 0.77
CA GLU A 75 -1.06 1.97 0.96
C GLU A 75 -0.18 2.28 2.18
N ASP A 76 -0.28 1.49 3.25
CA ASP A 76 0.57 1.60 4.43
C ASP A 76 2.02 1.17 4.13
N GLU A 77 2.20 0.15 3.28
CA GLU A 77 3.51 -0.27 2.76
C GLU A 77 4.10 0.72 1.75
N ASN A 78 3.26 1.48 1.04
CA ASN A 78 3.66 2.42 -0.01
C ASN A 78 2.98 3.80 0.18
N PRO A 79 3.46 4.62 1.13
CA PRO A 79 2.80 5.86 1.54
C PRO A 79 2.61 6.89 0.42
N GLU A 80 3.39 6.82 -0.65
CA GLU A 80 3.26 7.67 -1.84
C GLU A 80 1.93 7.49 -2.57
N TYR A 81 1.28 6.34 -2.40
CA TYR A 81 -0.03 6.07 -2.99
C TYR A 81 -1.17 6.45 -2.06
N ARG A 82 -0.94 6.81 -0.79
CA ARG A 82 -2.01 7.16 0.15
C ARG A 82 -2.56 8.55 -0.16
N THR A 83 -3.54 8.62 -1.05
CA THR A 83 -4.11 9.87 -1.56
C THR A 83 -5.44 10.21 -0.89
N PRO A 84 -5.81 11.50 -0.73
CA PRO A 84 -7.07 11.90 -0.07
C PRO A 84 -8.35 11.43 -0.78
N ASP A 85 -8.26 11.08 -2.06
CA ASP A 85 -9.35 10.52 -2.86
C ASP A 85 -9.47 8.99 -2.74
N SER A 86 -8.53 8.33 -2.04
CA SER A 86 -8.57 6.89 -1.82
C SER A 86 -9.80 6.48 -0.99
N PRO A 87 -10.50 5.37 -1.33
CA PRO A 87 -11.61 4.84 -0.54
C PRO A 87 -11.26 4.63 0.95
N THR A 88 -10.01 4.26 1.27
CA THR A 88 -9.53 4.05 2.65
C THR A 88 -9.43 5.34 3.47
N MET A 89 -9.38 6.50 2.81
CA MET A 89 -9.24 7.81 3.44
C MET A 89 -10.59 8.54 3.60
N ARG A 90 -11.63 8.02 2.95
CA ARG A 90 -12.96 8.62 2.96
C ARG A 90 -13.81 7.98 4.04
N VAL A 91 -14.48 8.82 4.83
CA VAL A 91 -15.49 8.37 5.78
C VAL A 91 -16.86 8.58 5.13
N GLY A 92 -17.44 7.50 4.61
CA GLY A 92 -18.74 7.50 3.95
C GLY A 92 -18.72 7.80 2.45
N GLY A 93 -19.91 7.73 1.84
CA GLY A 93 -20.11 7.81 0.39
C GLY A 93 -19.85 9.20 -0.23
N ARG A 94 -20.22 9.35 -1.50
CA ARG A 94 -20.08 10.63 -2.22
C ARG A 94 -20.97 11.69 -1.56
N PRO A 95 -20.46 12.87 -1.18
CA PRO A 95 -21.29 13.92 -0.61
C PRO A 95 -22.37 14.34 -1.62
N ALA A 96 -23.59 14.53 -1.13
CA ALA A 96 -24.70 15.01 -1.95
C ALA A 96 -24.37 16.38 -2.55
N VAL A 97 -24.71 16.58 -3.82
CA VAL A 97 -24.44 17.83 -4.54
C VAL A 97 -25.36 18.92 -3.99
N GLY A 98 -24.81 20.10 -3.68
CA GLY A 98 -25.59 21.28 -3.25
C GLY A 98 -25.48 21.64 -1.76
N PHE A 99 -24.66 20.95 -0.98
CA PHE A 99 -24.35 21.33 0.40
C PHE A 99 -23.02 22.10 0.49
N GLU A 100 -23.01 23.15 1.31
CA GLU A 100 -21.79 23.88 1.65
C GLU A 100 -20.93 23.01 2.60
N GLN A 101 -19.63 22.91 2.31
CA GLN A 101 -18.71 22.18 3.19
C GLN A 101 -18.42 23.02 4.43
N HIS A 102 -18.63 22.43 5.62
CA HIS A 102 -18.31 23.07 6.89
C HIS A 102 -17.19 22.33 7.62
N VAL A 103 -16.23 23.09 8.15
CA VAL A 103 -15.14 22.54 8.95
C VAL A 103 -15.67 22.17 10.34
N HIS A 104 -15.53 20.91 10.73
CA HIS A 104 -15.86 20.48 12.09
C HIS A 104 -14.88 21.08 13.10
N ARG A 105 -15.40 21.66 14.20
CA ARG A 105 -14.59 22.30 15.26
C ARG A 105 -13.65 21.33 15.98
N ARG A 106 -13.92 20.02 15.86
CA ARG A 106 -13.09 18.92 16.36
C ARG A 106 -13.06 17.84 15.27
N PRO A 107 -11.96 17.06 15.17
CA PRO A 107 -11.91 15.94 14.24
C PRO A 107 -13.07 14.97 14.48
N MET A 108 -13.68 14.47 13.41
CA MET A 108 -14.56 13.31 13.49
C MET A 108 -13.68 12.07 13.60
N LEU A 109 -13.96 11.25 14.60
CA LEU A 109 -13.29 9.96 14.78
C LEU A 109 -14.12 8.87 14.09
N SER A 110 -13.45 7.93 13.43
CA SER A 110 -14.06 6.69 12.96
C SER A 110 -13.97 5.62 14.05
N LEU A 111 -14.88 4.65 13.99
CA LEU A 111 -14.75 3.40 14.74
C LEU A 111 -13.90 2.43 13.93
N GLU A 112 -13.14 1.59 14.63
CA GLU A 112 -12.43 0.47 14.02
C GLU A 112 -13.36 -0.75 13.95
N ASN A 113 -13.19 -1.57 12.91
CA ASN A 113 -13.97 -2.79 12.73
C ASN A 113 -13.40 -3.91 13.62
N SER A 114 -14.26 -4.86 14.01
CA SER A 114 -13.90 -6.06 14.75
C SER A 114 -14.63 -7.25 14.14
N TYR A 115 -13.91 -8.34 13.91
CA TYR A 115 -14.42 -9.52 13.19
C TYR A 115 -14.39 -10.79 14.04
N ASN A 116 -13.74 -10.75 15.21
CA ASN A 116 -13.68 -11.86 16.14
C ASN A 116 -13.82 -11.35 17.59
N ILE A 117 -14.10 -12.27 18.53
CA ILE A 117 -14.32 -11.91 19.93
C ILE A 117 -13.01 -11.46 20.60
N GLU A 118 -11.85 -11.90 20.08
CA GLU A 118 -10.53 -11.54 20.56
C GLU A 118 -10.20 -10.06 20.33
N ASP A 119 -10.67 -9.46 19.22
CA ASP A 119 -10.51 -8.03 18.92
C ASP A 119 -11.21 -7.12 19.96
N LEU A 120 -12.18 -7.66 20.71
CA LEU A 120 -12.98 -6.93 21.70
C LEU A 120 -12.48 -7.06 23.14
N ARG A 121 -11.40 -7.82 23.38
CA ARG A 121 -10.85 -8.08 24.72
C ARG A 121 -9.71 -7.14 25.08
#